data_AF-A0A2V8KKK1-F1
#
_entry.id   AF-A0A2V8KKK1-F1
#
_cell.length_a   1.000
_cell.length_b   1.000
_cell.length_c   1.000
_cell.angle_alpha   90.00
_cell.angle_beta   90.00
_cell.angle_gamma   90.00
#
_symmetry.space_group_name_H-M   'P 1'
#
loop_
_entity.id
_entity.type
_entity.pdbx_description
1 polymer ?
#
loop_
_entity_poly.entity_id
_entity_poly.type
_entity_poly.pdbx_seq_one_letter_code
_entity_poly.pdbx_strand_id
1 'polypeptide(L)' 'KVDRTRPLCPYPQIAKYKGSGSIDDAANFACSVP' A
#
# COMPACT_ATOMS: atom_id res chain seq x y z
N LYS A 1 12.40 13.43 7.50
CA LYS A 1 11.11 13.59 6.79
C LYS A 1 10.61 12.19 6.49
N VAL A 2 9.43 11.82 6.98
CA VAL A 2 8.87 10.48 6.71
C VAL A 2 7.95 10.64 5.51
N ASP A 3 8.44 10.27 4.33
CA ASP A 3 7.64 10.31 3.10
C ASP A 3 6.77 9.05 3.06
N ARG A 4 5.49 9.18 3.41
CA ARG A 4 4.55 8.05 3.40
C ARG A 4 3.96 7.93 2.00
N THR A 5 4.37 6.90 1.27
CA THR A 5 3.89 6.65 -0.08
C THR A 5 2.88 5.49 -0.07
N ARG A 6 1.71 5.72 -0.67
CA ARG A 6 0.68 4.68 -0.84
C ARG A 6 0.30 4.56 -2.32
N PRO A 7 0.27 3.35 -2.89
CA PRO A 7 -0.15 3.16 -4.27
C PRO A 7 -1.64 3.44 -4.42
N LEU A 8 -2.01 4.15 -5.49
CA LEU A 8 -3.41 4.30 -5.90
C LEU A 8 -3.87 2.99 -6.54
N CYS A 9 -5.01 2.46 -6.05
CA CYS A 9 -5.60 1.24 -6.56
C CYS A 9 -6.90 1.55 -7.31
N PRO A 10 -7.18 0.84 -8.42
CA PRO A 10 -8.44 0.99 -9.14
C PRO A 10 -9.60 0.43 -8.30
N TYR A 11 -10.71 1.16 -8.23
CA TYR A 11 -11.91 0.68 -7.56
C TYR A 11 -12.40 -0.64 -8.18
N PRO A 12 -12.77 -1.68 -7.41
CA PRO A 12 -13.03 -1.73 -5.95
C PRO A 12 -11.83 -2.17 -5.09
N GLN A 13 -10.62 -2.20 -5.63
CA GLN A 13 -9.43 -2.67 -4.91
C GLN A 13 -8.94 -1.62 -3.91
N ILE A 14 -8.43 -2.09 -2.77
CA ILE A 14 -7.85 -1.28 -1.70
C ILE A 14 -6.36 -1.62 -1.54
N ALA A 15 -5.55 -0.61 -1.20
CA ALA A 15 -4.14 -0.80 -0.89
C ALA A 15 -3.99 -1.53 0.45
N LYS A 16 -3.67 -2.82 0.39
CA LYS A 16 -3.45 -3.70 1.54
C LYS A 16 -1.96 -3.87 1.80
N TYR A 17 -1.56 -3.72 3.06
CA TYR A 17 -0.18 -3.92 3.49
C TYR A 17 0.18 -5.41 3.43
N LYS A 18 1.37 -5.72 2.90
CA LYS A 18 1.85 -7.10 2.71
C LYS A 18 2.23 -7.82 4.00
N GLY A 19 2.37 -7.10 5.12
CA GLY A 19 2.73 -7.67 6.42
C GLY A 19 4.22 -7.64 6.75
N SER A 20 5.08 -7.23 5.81
CA SER A 20 6.52 -7.10 6.00
C SER A 20 7.05 -5.81 5.37
N GLY A 21 8.11 -5.25 5.96
CA GLY A 21 8.76 -4.01 5.51
C GLY A 21 8.31 -2.76 6.27
N SER A 22 8.65 -1.59 5.72
CA SER A 22 8.23 -0.29 6.25
C SER A 22 6.82 0.06 5.77
N ILE A 23 5.98 0.55 6.68
CA ILE A 23 4.62 1.04 6.36
C ILE A 23 4.60 2.35 5.57
N ASP A 24 5.77 2.97 5.39
CA ASP A 24 5.91 4.23 4.66
C ASP A 24 6.32 4.01 3.19
N ASP A 25 6.73 2.78 2.85
CA ASP A 25 7.14 2.38 1.50
C ASP A 25 5.97 1.82 0.69
N ALA A 26 5.66 2.44 -0.46
CA ALA A 26 4.61 1.98 -1.37
C ALA A 26 4.83 0.55 -1.88
N ALA A 27 6.08 0.08 -1.96
CA ALA A 27 6.43 -1.27 -2.38
C ALA A 27 5.87 -2.37 -1.45
N ASN A 28 5.59 -2.01 -0.19
CA ASN A 28 5.06 -2.92 0.82
C ASN A 28 3.52 -2.96 0.85
N PHE A 29 2.87 -2.22 -0.05
CA PHE A 29 1.43 -2.29 -0.28
C PHE A 29 1.14 -2.98 -1.60
N ALA A 30 0.01 -3.68 -1.67
CA ALA A 30 -0.51 -4.28 -2.88
C ALA A 30 -2.01 -3.98 -2.98
N CYS A 31 -2.51 -3.82 -4.20
CA CYS A 31 -3.94 -3.71 -4.41
C CYS A 31 -4.59 -5.08 -4.20
N SER A 32 -5.52 -5.16 -3.26
CA SER A 32 -6.33 -6.34 -2.97
C SER A 32 -7.79 -5.94 -3.06
N VAL A 33 -8.63 -6.84 -3.57
CA VAL A 33 -10.08 -6.72 -3.35
C VAL A 33 -10.31 -6.77 -1.83
N PRO A 34 -11.22 -5.95 -1.27
CA PRO A 34 -11.57 -5.96 0.16
C PRO A 34 -11.75 -7.37 0.73
#